data_AF-A0AAV6IA27-F1
#
_entry.id   AF-A0AAV6IA27-F1
#
_cell.length_a   1.000
_cell.length_b   1.000
_cell.length_c   1.000
_cell.angle_alpha   90.00
_cell.angle_beta   90.00
_cell.angle_gamma   90.00
#
_symmetry.space_group_name_H-M   'P 1'
#
loop_
_entity.id
_entity.type
_entity.pdbx_description
1 polymer ?
#
loop_
_entity_poly.entity_id
_entity_poly.type
_entity_poly.pdbx_seq_one_letter_code
_entity_poly.pdbx_strand_id
1 'polypeptide(L)'
;MELSWWLYGRTLSCCNGLAVKLMRLSVHGWASGVGVAFGSTSTSFAQPSGISLSPDLKEAYIADSESSSIRALDLKTGGSRLLAGGDPFFAENLFKVYIPPIFPVYLFSFHSCLLQVLQFGDHDGAGSEVLLQHPLGVLCGKDGQIYIADSYNHKIKKLDPPSKRVSTVAGTGKAGFKDGMAQVAQLSEPSGIIEAQNGRLFIADTNNSVIRYLDLNKEKPELLTLELKGVQPPIPKSRSLKRLRQRSSADTDTVKVDGSSSNEGNLYLKISVPEGYHFSKEARSKFSIEIEPENQVVINPVDGYLSTEGFASLHFRRSSPSASMGRINCKVYYCKEDEVCLYQSLSFEVPFQDVIPDSKPAEIALTYLVKPKTSTGSLQLPVAR
;
A
#
# COMPACT_ATOMS: atom_id res chain seq x y z
N MET A 1 -12.74 13.46 22.98
CA MET A 1 -12.70 12.37 21.98
C MET A 1 -11.35 12.45 21.30
N GLU A 2 -10.37 11.67 21.76
CA GLU A 2 -9.10 11.48 21.07
C GLU A 2 -9.10 10.07 20.48
N LEU A 3 -9.03 9.99 19.16
CA LEU A 3 -8.75 8.74 18.45
C LEU A 3 -7.23 8.57 18.45
N SER A 4 -6.71 7.66 19.28
CA SER A 4 -5.30 7.31 19.28
C SER A 4 -5.09 5.94 18.63
N TRP A 5 -4.22 5.91 17.61
CA TRP A 5 -3.83 4.71 16.88
C TRP A 5 -2.61 4.09 17.54
N TRP A 6 -2.74 2.87 18.07
CA TRP A 6 -1.60 2.08 18.53
C TRP A 6 -1.45 0.83 17.67
N LEU A 7 -0.33 0.74 16.92
CA LEU A 7 0.12 -0.52 16.32
C LEU A 7 0.86 -1.33 17.38
N TYR A 8 0.25 -2.40 17.89
CA TYR A 8 0.99 -3.45 18.58
C TYR A 8 1.28 -4.59 17.60
N GLY A 9 2.54 -4.66 17.14
CA GLY A 9 3.03 -5.77 16.33
C GLY A 9 3.42 -6.96 17.22
N ARG A 10 2.66 -8.06 17.14
CA ARG A 10 3.20 -9.39 17.40
C ARG A 10 2.94 -10.26 16.19
N THR A 11 4.01 -10.64 15.50
CA THR A 11 4.03 -11.66 14.46
C THR A 11 3.97 -13.03 15.13
N LEU A 12 2.92 -13.80 14.85
CA LEU A 12 2.88 -15.24 15.08
C LEU A 12 3.19 -15.92 13.75
N SER A 13 4.27 -16.70 13.73
CA SER A 13 4.64 -17.54 12.59
C SER A 13 3.70 -18.75 12.55
N CYS A 14 2.99 -18.95 11.44
CA CYS A 14 2.30 -20.20 11.13
C CYS A 14 2.72 -20.70 9.75
N CYS A 15 2.82 -22.02 9.64
CA CYS A 15 3.20 -22.73 8.43
C CYS A 15 2.32 -22.30 7.24
N ASN A 16 2.96 -22.11 6.09
CA ASN A 16 2.43 -21.59 4.81
C ASN A 16 2.34 -20.06 4.63
N GLY A 17 3.12 -19.28 5.38
CA GLY A 17 3.64 -18.00 4.88
C GLY A 17 2.64 -16.84 4.72
N LEU A 18 1.40 -16.95 5.18
CA LEU A 18 0.51 -15.79 5.35
C LEU A 18 0.68 -15.20 6.76
N ALA A 19 1.20 -13.98 6.84
CA ALA A 19 1.22 -13.19 8.07
C ALA A 19 -0.09 -12.41 8.20
N VAL A 20 -0.96 -12.79 9.14
CA VAL A 20 -2.20 -12.07 9.46
C VAL A 20 -1.90 -10.92 10.44
N LYS A 21 -2.30 -9.70 10.08
CA LYS A 21 -2.15 -8.50 10.93
C LYS A 21 -3.49 -8.19 11.61
N LEU A 22 -3.59 -8.45 12.90
CA LEU A 22 -4.79 -8.17 13.70
C LEU A 22 -4.87 -6.69 14.08
N MET A 23 -6.05 -6.09 13.96
CA MET A 23 -6.34 -4.73 14.41
C MET A 23 -7.37 -4.78 15.54
N ARG A 24 -7.06 -4.18 16.69
CA ARG A 24 -7.94 -4.13 17.87
C ARG A 24 -8.43 -2.71 18.07
N LEU A 25 -9.75 -2.51 18.06
CA LEU A 25 -10.38 -1.25 18.46
C LEU A 25 -10.86 -1.40 19.91
N SER A 26 -10.46 -0.52 20.83
CA SER A 26 -10.87 -0.57 22.24
C SER A 26 -11.54 0.76 22.61
N VAL A 27 -12.83 0.74 22.94
CA VAL A 27 -13.58 1.90 23.44
C VAL A 27 -13.80 1.70 24.95
N HIS A 28 -13.25 2.58 25.79
CA HIS A 28 -13.39 2.49 27.25
C HIS A 28 -14.53 3.39 27.73
N GLY A 29 -15.59 2.80 28.27
CA GLY A 29 -16.61 3.49 29.07
C GLY A 29 -16.71 2.83 30.45
N TRP A 30 -16.55 3.62 31.52
CA TRP A 30 -16.76 3.15 32.89
C TRP A 30 -18.25 3.19 33.23
N ALA A 31 -18.81 2.05 33.62
CA ALA A 31 -20.08 1.99 34.34
C ALA A 31 -20.03 0.91 35.42
N SER A 32 -20.19 1.34 36.66
CA SER A 32 -20.25 0.53 37.87
C SER A 32 -21.68 0.02 38.12
N GLY A 33 -21.80 -1.28 38.45
CA GLY A 33 -22.86 -1.78 39.33
C GLY A 33 -24.01 -2.58 38.70
N VAL A 34 -24.04 -3.87 39.06
CA VAL A 34 -25.20 -4.78 39.21
C VAL A 34 -25.86 -5.35 37.92
N GLY A 35 -25.49 -6.60 37.62
CA GLY A 35 -26.39 -7.65 37.14
C GLY A 35 -27.05 -7.50 35.77
N VAL A 36 -26.29 -7.57 34.67
CA VAL A 36 -26.82 -7.82 33.32
C VAL A 36 -25.81 -8.66 32.52
N ALA A 37 -26.32 -9.56 31.68
CA ALA A 37 -25.59 -10.51 30.84
C ALA A 37 -24.30 -9.95 30.22
N PHE A 38 -23.26 -10.80 30.16
CA PHE A 38 -21.96 -10.51 29.54
C PHE A 38 -22.12 -10.17 28.05
N GLY A 39 -22.36 -8.89 27.74
CA GLY A 39 -22.06 -8.32 26.43
C GLY A 39 -20.56 -8.12 26.33
N SER A 40 -19.90 -8.89 25.47
CA SER A 40 -18.50 -8.67 25.08
C SER A 40 -18.37 -7.25 24.53
N THR A 41 -17.75 -6.35 25.30
CA THR A 41 -17.34 -5.02 24.82
C THR A 41 -16.07 -5.08 23.95
N SER A 42 -15.58 -6.28 23.63
CA SER A 42 -14.41 -6.50 22.79
C SER A 42 -14.81 -7.01 21.41
N THR A 43 -15.00 -6.10 20.46
CA THR A 43 -15.12 -6.47 19.04
C THR A 43 -13.72 -6.66 18.44
N SER A 44 -13.49 -7.76 17.72
CA SER A 44 -12.33 -7.96 16.85
C SER A 44 -12.73 -8.12 15.39
N PHE A 45 -11.82 -7.69 14.50
CA PHE A 45 -11.96 -7.77 13.06
C PHE A 45 -10.77 -8.51 12.45
N ALA A 46 -10.97 -9.08 11.27
CA ALA A 46 -9.99 -9.78 10.46
C ALA A 46 -9.79 -9.04 9.12
N GLN A 47 -8.90 -8.03 9.13
CA GLN A 47 -8.61 -7.13 8.00
C GLN A 47 -9.85 -6.39 7.47
N PRO A 48 -10.47 -5.49 8.27
CA PRO A 48 -11.58 -4.69 7.79
C PRO A 48 -11.11 -3.78 6.64
N SER A 49 -11.74 -3.89 5.46
CA SER A 49 -11.31 -3.18 4.24
C SER A 49 -12.35 -2.20 3.71
N GLY A 50 -13.62 -2.40 4.06
CA GLY A 50 -14.74 -1.52 3.66
C GLY A 50 -15.53 -1.04 4.86
N ILE A 51 -16.01 0.20 4.80
CA ILE A 51 -16.88 0.80 5.81
C ILE A 51 -17.99 1.62 5.15
N SER A 52 -19.20 1.53 5.70
CA SER A 52 -20.31 2.41 5.33
C SER A 52 -21.18 2.72 6.54
N LEU A 53 -21.69 3.95 6.63
CA LEU A 53 -22.52 4.36 7.76
C LEU A 53 -24.00 4.14 7.45
N SER A 54 -24.78 3.77 8.47
CA SER A 54 -26.24 3.79 8.37
C SER A 54 -26.72 5.24 8.16
N PRO A 55 -27.87 5.47 7.49
CA PRO A 55 -28.40 6.81 7.26
C PRO A 55 -28.67 7.61 8.55
N ASP A 56 -28.97 6.92 9.66
CA ASP A 56 -29.20 7.53 10.97
C ASP A 56 -27.94 7.66 11.84
N LEU A 57 -26.77 7.30 11.30
CA LEU A 57 -25.46 7.36 11.96
C LEU A 57 -25.40 6.60 13.29
N LYS A 58 -26.23 5.57 13.47
CA LYS A 58 -26.20 4.69 14.65
C LYS A 58 -25.34 3.44 14.45
N GLU A 59 -25.21 2.97 13.22
CA GLU A 59 -24.42 1.79 12.89
C GLU A 59 -23.37 2.12 11.82
N ALA A 60 -22.24 1.41 11.88
CA ALA A 60 -21.30 1.28 10.78
C ALA A 60 -21.28 -0.16 10.29
N TYR A 61 -21.43 -0.36 8.99
CA TYR A 61 -21.29 -1.65 8.33
C TYR A 61 -19.84 -1.83 7.87
N ILE A 62 -19.26 -2.98 8.20
CA ILE A 62 -17.86 -3.30 7.98
C ILE A 62 -17.78 -4.53 7.08
N ALA A 63 -17.04 -4.42 5.98
CA ALA A 63 -16.58 -5.56 5.20
C ALA A 63 -15.31 -6.11 5.85
N ASP A 64 -15.45 -7.27 6.48
CA ASP A 64 -14.38 -7.91 7.25
C ASP A 64 -13.78 -9.05 6.41
N SER A 65 -12.70 -8.71 5.70
CA SER A 65 -12.29 -9.41 4.48
C SER A 65 -11.78 -10.83 4.75
N GLU A 66 -10.88 -11.01 5.72
CA GLU A 66 -10.27 -12.32 5.99
C GLU A 66 -11.29 -13.29 6.61
N SER A 67 -12.28 -12.78 7.36
CA SER A 67 -13.36 -13.61 7.88
C SER A 67 -14.50 -13.83 6.87
N SER A 68 -14.42 -13.24 5.68
CA SER A 68 -15.45 -13.32 4.64
C SER A 68 -16.85 -12.99 5.16
N SER A 69 -16.96 -11.88 5.90
CA SER A 69 -18.20 -11.52 6.59
C SER A 69 -18.52 -10.02 6.53
N ILE A 70 -19.80 -9.69 6.65
CA ILE A 70 -20.26 -8.32 6.87
C ILE A 70 -20.73 -8.18 8.32
N ARG A 71 -20.26 -7.14 9.00
CA ARG A 71 -20.58 -6.85 10.41
C ARG A 71 -21.27 -5.50 10.53
N ALA A 72 -22.20 -5.39 11.47
CA ALA A 72 -22.69 -4.09 11.94
C ALA A 72 -22.04 -3.76 13.28
N LEU A 73 -21.53 -2.54 13.40
CA LEU A 73 -20.95 -1.96 14.60
C LEU A 73 -21.89 -0.85 15.09
N ASP A 74 -22.41 -0.99 16.30
CA ASP A 74 -23.20 0.06 16.95
C ASP A 74 -22.24 1.17 17.43
N LEU A 75 -22.43 2.38 16.93
CA LEU A 75 -21.54 3.51 17.16
C LEU A 75 -21.70 4.12 18.55
N LYS A 76 -22.80 3.81 19.27
CA LYS A 76 -23.06 4.31 20.63
C LYS A 76 -22.45 3.39 21.68
N THR A 77 -22.56 2.08 21.49
CA THR A 77 -22.16 1.05 22.45
C THR A 77 -20.80 0.44 22.13
N GLY A 78 -20.33 0.52 20.88
CA GLY A 78 -19.14 -0.18 20.39
C GLY A 78 -19.34 -1.70 20.21
N GLY A 79 -20.55 -2.21 20.45
CA GLY A 79 -20.89 -3.61 20.23
C GLY A 79 -21.01 -3.92 18.74
N SER A 80 -20.67 -5.14 18.33
CA SER A 80 -20.82 -5.58 16.95
C SER A 80 -21.68 -6.83 16.83
N ARG A 81 -22.24 -7.03 15.63
CA ARG A 81 -23.06 -8.20 15.29
C ARG A 81 -22.81 -8.65 13.87
N LEU A 82 -22.85 -9.96 13.65
CA LEU A 82 -22.74 -10.57 12.34
C LEU A 82 -24.03 -10.36 11.52
N LEU A 83 -23.86 -9.88 10.29
CA LEU A 83 -24.96 -9.70 9.33
C LEU A 83 -25.03 -10.84 8.32
N ALA A 84 -23.90 -11.19 7.71
CA ALA A 84 -23.81 -12.22 6.67
C ALA A 84 -22.38 -12.76 6.55
N GLY A 85 -22.24 -14.00 6.08
CA GLY A 85 -20.94 -14.66 5.91
C GLY A 85 -20.28 -15.05 7.23
N GLY A 86 -19.05 -15.58 7.15
CA GLY A 86 -18.27 -16.05 8.30
C GLY A 86 -18.86 -17.26 9.03
N ASP A 87 -18.19 -17.65 10.11
CA ASP A 87 -18.62 -18.78 10.95
C ASP A 87 -19.69 -18.33 11.95
N PRO A 88 -20.89 -18.95 11.96
CA PRO A 88 -21.97 -18.56 12.87
C PRO A 88 -21.70 -18.93 14.34
N PHE A 89 -20.83 -19.91 14.60
CA PHE A 89 -20.45 -20.33 15.95
C PHE A 89 -19.36 -19.43 16.55
N PHE A 90 -18.50 -18.85 15.71
CA PHE A 90 -17.38 -17.99 16.12
C PHE A 90 -17.48 -16.58 15.55
N ALA A 91 -18.64 -15.95 15.76
CA ALA A 91 -18.95 -14.61 15.27
C ALA A 91 -18.07 -13.48 15.82
N GLU A 92 -17.13 -13.72 16.75
CA GLU A 92 -16.25 -12.67 17.29
C GLU A 92 -14.89 -12.58 16.55
N ASN A 93 -14.62 -13.42 15.55
CA ASN A 93 -13.32 -13.47 14.85
C ASN A 93 -12.09 -13.62 15.77
N LEU A 94 -12.30 -14.16 16.97
CA LEU A 94 -11.22 -14.49 17.89
C LEU A 94 -10.63 -15.83 17.47
N PHE A 95 -9.34 -15.85 17.14
CA PHE A 95 -8.52 -17.07 17.21
C PHE A 95 -8.54 -17.57 18.67
N LYS A 96 -9.57 -18.32 19.05
CA LYS A 96 -9.59 -19.07 20.31
C LYS A 96 -8.94 -20.41 20.05
N VAL A 97 -7.69 -20.55 20.50
CA VAL A 97 -7.10 -21.87 20.69
C VAL A 97 -7.91 -22.55 21.81
N TYR A 98 -8.83 -23.43 21.42
CA TYR A 98 -9.58 -24.23 22.39
C TYR A 98 -8.68 -25.38 22.84
N ILE A 99 -8.15 -25.28 24.06
CA ILE A 99 -7.53 -26.41 24.76
C ILE A 99 -8.67 -27.06 25.57
N PRO A 100 -9.21 -28.21 25.17
CA PRO A 100 -10.28 -28.87 25.94
C PRO A 100 -9.77 -29.22 27.34
N PRO A 101 -10.50 -28.88 28.42
CA PRO A 101 -10.17 -29.36 29.74
C PRO A 101 -10.59 -30.83 29.82
N ILE A 102 -9.59 -31.72 29.78
CA ILE A 102 -9.64 -33.08 30.32
C ILE A 102 -10.60 -34.03 29.57
N PHE A 103 -10.05 -34.81 28.64
CA PHE A 103 -10.59 -36.13 28.31
C PHE A 103 -9.49 -37.19 28.56
N PRO A 104 -9.82 -38.32 29.20
CA PRO A 104 -8.85 -39.35 29.52
C PRO A 104 -8.32 -40.02 28.25
N VAL A 105 -7.04 -40.35 28.30
CA VAL A 105 -6.20 -40.88 27.23
C VAL A 105 -6.73 -42.20 26.70
N TYR A 106 -7.54 -42.18 25.65
CA TYR A 106 -7.73 -43.34 24.76
C TYR A 106 -7.82 -42.88 23.30
N LEU A 107 -6.67 -42.97 22.63
CA LEU A 107 -6.53 -43.39 21.24
C LEU A 107 -7.51 -42.81 20.22
N PHE A 108 -7.49 -41.50 19.99
CA PHE A 108 -7.85 -40.94 18.68
C PHE A 108 -6.79 -39.95 18.23
N SER A 109 -6.36 -40.13 16.98
CA SER A 109 -5.28 -39.46 16.28
C SER A 109 -5.15 -37.96 16.61
N PHE A 110 -3.95 -37.56 17.03
CA PHE A 110 -3.52 -36.17 17.12
C PHE A 110 -3.61 -35.50 15.74
N HIS A 111 -4.75 -34.89 15.39
CA HIS A 111 -4.86 -33.96 14.25
C HIS A 111 -5.88 -32.84 14.41
N SER A 112 -6.65 -32.75 15.50
CA SER A 112 -7.59 -31.65 15.68
C SER A 112 -6.99 -30.52 16.53
N CYS A 113 -6.00 -29.83 15.97
CA CYS A 113 -5.90 -28.39 16.24
C CYS A 113 -7.05 -27.78 15.44
N LEU A 114 -8.12 -27.38 16.12
CA LEU A 114 -9.29 -26.76 15.50
C LEU A 114 -8.87 -25.37 14.97
N LEU A 115 -8.17 -25.36 13.83
CA LEU A 115 -7.99 -24.16 13.02
C LEU A 115 -9.41 -23.68 12.67
N GLN A 116 -9.66 -22.40 12.95
CA GLN A 116 -10.82 -21.66 12.50
C GLN A 116 -11.09 -22.02 11.03
N VAL A 117 -12.17 -22.77 10.77
CA VAL A 117 -12.58 -23.07 9.41
C VAL A 117 -13.05 -21.73 8.85
N LEU A 118 -12.19 -21.06 8.09
CA LEU A 118 -12.55 -19.86 7.34
C LEU A 118 -13.70 -20.26 6.41
N GLN A 119 -14.92 -19.96 6.80
CA GLN A 119 -16.11 -20.30 6.02
C GLN A 119 -16.28 -19.25 4.92
N PHE A 120 -15.75 -19.55 3.75
CA PHE A 120 -15.84 -18.72 2.54
C PHE A 120 -16.43 -19.51 1.36
N GLY A 121 -16.91 -18.81 0.35
CA GLY A 121 -17.50 -19.37 -0.86
C GLY A 121 -18.48 -18.41 -1.50
N ASP A 122 -19.33 -18.92 -2.38
CA ASP A 122 -20.33 -18.13 -3.11
C ASP A 122 -21.71 -18.75 -2.97
N HIS A 123 -22.45 -18.32 -1.94
CA HIS A 123 -23.81 -18.80 -1.70
C HIS A 123 -24.70 -17.65 -1.26
N ASP A 124 -25.77 -17.43 -2.02
CA ASP A 124 -26.86 -16.53 -1.66
C ASP A 124 -27.80 -17.25 -0.67
N GLY A 125 -28.45 -16.52 0.22
CA GLY A 125 -29.24 -17.13 1.29
C GLY A 125 -29.56 -16.14 2.40
N ALA A 126 -29.87 -16.63 3.60
CA ALA A 126 -30.12 -15.79 4.77
C ALA A 126 -29.20 -16.11 5.94
N GLY A 127 -28.72 -15.07 6.62
CA GLY A 127 -27.92 -15.20 7.84
C GLY A 127 -26.65 -16.04 7.64
N SER A 128 -26.59 -17.19 8.31
CA SER A 128 -25.42 -18.08 8.35
C SER A 128 -25.26 -18.98 7.12
N GLU A 129 -26.27 -19.07 6.25
CA GLU A 129 -26.18 -19.83 5.00
C GLU A 129 -25.39 -19.08 3.92
N VAL A 130 -25.26 -17.76 4.08
CA VAL A 130 -24.57 -16.90 3.13
C VAL A 130 -23.08 -17.18 3.16
N LEU A 131 -22.50 -17.39 1.99
CA LEU A 131 -21.05 -17.47 1.81
C LEU A 131 -20.58 -16.28 0.96
N LEU A 132 -19.54 -15.61 1.44
CA LEU A 132 -18.81 -14.55 0.75
C LEU A 132 -17.35 -15.00 0.59
N GLN A 133 -16.58 -14.29 -0.22
CA GLN A 133 -15.15 -14.54 -0.38
C GLN A 133 -14.39 -13.23 -0.51
N HIS A 134 -13.68 -12.88 0.58
CA HIS A 134 -12.83 -11.68 0.68
C HIS A 134 -13.55 -10.39 0.26
N PRO A 135 -14.67 -10.02 0.91
CA PRO A 135 -15.40 -8.80 0.55
C PRO A 135 -14.59 -7.56 0.95
N LEU A 136 -14.27 -6.69 -0.02
CA LEU A 136 -13.47 -5.48 0.24
C LEU A 136 -14.31 -4.21 0.41
N GLY A 137 -15.50 -4.19 -0.19
CA GLY A 137 -16.35 -3.00 -0.24
C GLY A 137 -17.73 -3.24 0.33
N VAL A 138 -18.24 -2.25 1.07
CA VAL A 138 -19.62 -2.24 1.58
C VAL A 138 -20.20 -0.84 1.46
N LEU A 139 -21.49 -0.77 1.14
CA LEU A 139 -22.25 0.47 1.02
C LEU A 139 -23.65 0.27 1.58
N CYS A 140 -24.06 1.08 2.55
CA CYS A 140 -25.48 1.23 2.89
C CYS A 140 -26.09 2.28 1.98
N GLY A 141 -27.00 1.84 1.09
CA GLY A 141 -27.72 2.71 0.19
C GLY A 141 -28.83 3.49 0.90
N LYS A 142 -29.30 4.57 0.28
CA LYS A 142 -30.47 5.34 0.76
C LYS A 142 -31.76 4.53 0.81
N ASP A 143 -31.83 3.41 0.09
CA ASP A 143 -32.91 2.43 0.14
C ASP A 143 -32.88 1.54 1.41
N GLY A 144 -31.87 1.73 2.28
CA GLY A 144 -31.65 0.92 3.48
C GLY A 144 -31.08 -0.46 3.20
N GLN A 145 -30.74 -0.78 1.95
CA GLN A 145 -30.08 -2.02 1.58
C GLN A 145 -28.57 -1.88 1.72
N ILE A 146 -27.87 -2.99 1.93
CA ILE A 146 -26.41 -3.03 1.98
C ILE A 146 -25.89 -3.70 0.71
N TYR A 147 -25.07 -2.99 -0.06
CA TYR A 147 -24.39 -3.49 -1.24
C TYR A 147 -22.97 -3.90 -0.88
N ILE A 148 -22.57 -5.08 -1.34
CA ILE A 148 -21.31 -5.74 -0.99
C ILE A 148 -20.53 -5.98 -2.28
N ALA A 149 -19.29 -5.49 -2.33
CA ALA A 149 -18.33 -5.90 -3.34
C ALA A 149 -17.66 -7.20 -2.85
N ASP A 150 -18.17 -8.33 -3.32
CA ASP A 150 -17.69 -9.66 -2.96
C ASP A 150 -16.54 -10.05 -3.90
N SER A 151 -15.35 -9.55 -3.55
CA SER A 151 -14.27 -9.28 -4.49
C SER A 151 -13.74 -10.55 -5.17
N TYR A 152 -13.49 -11.61 -4.40
CA TYR A 152 -12.94 -12.87 -4.96
C TYR A 152 -14.00 -13.76 -5.60
N ASN A 153 -15.28 -13.50 -5.32
CA ASN A 153 -16.39 -14.06 -6.10
C ASN A 153 -16.72 -13.23 -7.34
N HIS A 154 -16.03 -12.11 -7.57
CA HIS A 154 -16.23 -11.24 -8.75
C HIS A 154 -17.70 -10.82 -8.94
N LYS A 155 -18.37 -10.53 -7.82
CA LYS A 155 -19.81 -10.24 -7.77
C LYS A 155 -20.09 -9.02 -6.93
N ILE A 156 -21.21 -8.36 -7.24
CA ILE A 156 -21.87 -7.42 -6.35
C ILE A 156 -23.07 -8.13 -5.76
N LYS A 157 -23.14 -8.18 -4.43
CA LYS A 157 -24.26 -8.75 -3.69
C LYS A 157 -25.04 -7.66 -2.97
N LYS A 158 -26.30 -7.92 -2.70
CA LYS A 158 -27.21 -7.05 -1.94
C LYS A 158 -27.72 -7.81 -0.73
N LEU A 159 -27.57 -7.21 0.43
CA LEU A 159 -28.01 -7.66 1.74
C LEU A 159 -29.19 -6.79 2.20
N ASP A 160 -30.30 -7.44 2.54
CA ASP A 160 -31.41 -6.83 3.27
C ASP A 160 -31.17 -6.95 4.78
N PRO A 161 -30.87 -5.87 5.52
CA PRO A 161 -30.49 -5.97 6.93
C PRO A 161 -31.57 -6.59 7.85
N PRO A 162 -32.88 -6.29 7.70
CA PRO A 162 -33.93 -6.89 8.52
C PRO A 162 -34.05 -8.41 8.36
N SER A 163 -34.08 -8.92 7.11
CA SER A 163 -34.19 -10.37 6.87
C SER A 163 -32.84 -11.10 6.86
N LYS A 164 -31.73 -10.37 6.89
CA LYS A 164 -30.36 -10.86 6.67
C LYS A 164 -30.19 -11.66 5.38
N ARG A 165 -31.03 -11.39 4.37
CA ARG A 165 -31.01 -12.11 3.11
C ARG A 165 -30.03 -11.46 2.14
N VAL A 166 -29.13 -12.25 1.57
CA VAL A 166 -28.14 -11.85 0.58
C VAL A 166 -28.49 -12.45 -0.77
N SER A 167 -28.39 -11.64 -1.82
CA SER A 167 -28.63 -12.02 -3.20
C SER A 167 -27.63 -11.36 -4.15
N THR A 168 -27.22 -12.06 -5.20
CA THR A 168 -26.35 -11.53 -6.24
C THR A 168 -27.11 -10.56 -7.13
N VAL A 169 -26.63 -9.32 -7.24
CA VAL A 169 -27.23 -8.27 -8.10
C VAL A 169 -26.45 -8.03 -9.38
N ALA A 170 -25.16 -8.33 -9.41
CA ALA A 170 -24.34 -8.24 -10.62
C ALA A 170 -23.15 -9.20 -10.57
N GLY A 171 -22.69 -9.64 -11.75
CA GLY A 171 -21.52 -10.49 -11.92
C GLY A 171 -21.85 -11.98 -12.08
N THR A 172 -21.19 -12.62 -13.05
CA THR A 172 -21.35 -14.08 -13.31
C THR A 172 -20.63 -14.98 -12.31
N GLY A 173 -19.74 -14.46 -11.48
CA GLY A 173 -18.82 -15.26 -10.66
C GLY A 173 -17.48 -15.57 -11.33
N LYS A 174 -17.37 -15.39 -12.65
CA LYS A 174 -16.12 -15.57 -13.39
C LYS A 174 -15.40 -14.24 -13.58
N ALA A 175 -14.11 -14.20 -13.20
CA ALA A 175 -13.23 -13.06 -13.48
C ALA A 175 -13.24 -12.73 -14.97
N GLY A 176 -13.41 -11.44 -15.29
CA GLY A 176 -13.31 -10.96 -16.66
C GLY A 176 -13.84 -9.54 -16.81
N PHE A 177 -13.92 -9.09 -18.05
CA PHE A 177 -14.43 -7.78 -18.41
C PHE A 177 -15.52 -7.91 -19.46
N LYS A 178 -16.76 -7.61 -19.07
CA LYS A 178 -17.92 -7.63 -19.96
C LYS A 178 -19.01 -6.71 -19.42
N ASP A 179 -19.49 -5.81 -20.28
CA ASP A 179 -20.64 -4.96 -20.03
C ASP A 179 -21.97 -5.64 -20.44
N GLY A 180 -23.09 -5.16 -19.89
CA GLY A 180 -24.43 -5.56 -20.29
C GLY A 180 -25.38 -5.72 -19.11
N MET A 181 -26.36 -6.61 -19.24
CA MET A 181 -27.27 -6.95 -18.13
C MET A 181 -26.47 -7.46 -16.94
N ALA A 182 -26.79 -6.98 -15.74
CA ALA A 182 -25.95 -7.12 -14.56
C ALA A 182 -25.58 -8.57 -14.23
N GLN A 183 -26.51 -9.53 -14.44
CA GLN A 183 -26.31 -10.96 -14.20
C GLN A 183 -25.36 -11.65 -15.21
N VAL A 184 -25.18 -11.08 -16.40
CA VAL A 184 -24.28 -11.63 -17.44
C VAL A 184 -23.00 -10.82 -17.62
N ALA A 185 -22.92 -9.67 -16.96
CA ALA A 185 -21.74 -8.83 -16.93
C ALA A 185 -20.63 -9.50 -16.10
N GLN A 186 -19.38 -9.17 -16.41
CA GLN A 186 -18.21 -9.70 -15.72
C GLN A 186 -17.44 -8.57 -15.03
N LEU A 187 -16.93 -8.90 -13.85
CA LEU A 187 -16.10 -8.07 -13.00
C LEU A 187 -14.80 -8.84 -12.71
N SER A 188 -13.77 -8.15 -12.24
CA SER A 188 -12.53 -8.75 -11.77
C SER A 188 -12.04 -8.01 -10.52
N GLU A 189 -12.24 -8.67 -9.38
CA GLU A 189 -11.91 -8.16 -8.04
C GLU A 189 -12.45 -6.74 -7.77
N PRO A 190 -13.79 -6.55 -7.79
CA PRO A 190 -14.38 -5.27 -7.44
C PRO A 190 -14.04 -4.94 -5.97
N SER A 191 -13.42 -3.79 -5.71
CA SER A 191 -12.92 -3.44 -4.36
C SER A 191 -13.74 -2.38 -3.64
N GLY A 192 -14.16 -1.34 -4.38
CA GLY A 192 -14.93 -0.23 -3.84
C GLY A 192 -16.31 -0.15 -4.45
N ILE A 193 -17.28 0.31 -3.66
CA ILE A 193 -18.66 0.55 -4.11
C ILE A 193 -19.21 1.81 -3.42
N ILE A 194 -19.86 2.70 -4.18
CA ILE A 194 -20.49 3.90 -3.65
C ILE A 194 -21.77 4.26 -4.41
N GLU A 195 -22.74 4.83 -3.71
CA GLU A 195 -23.96 5.31 -4.34
C GLU A 195 -23.68 6.61 -5.12
N ALA A 196 -24.12 6.65 -6.37
CA ALA A 196 -24.14 7.84 -7.22
C ALA A 196 -25.55 8.44 -7.27
N GLN A 197 -25.70 9.60 -7.91
CA GLN A 197 -27.02 10.19 -8.13
C GLN A 197 -27.89 9.28 -9.03
N ASN A 198 -29.20 9.40 -8.90
CA ASN A 198 -30.19 8.68 -9.70
C ASN A 198 -30.11 7.16 -9.55
N GLY A 199 -29.97 6.61 -8.35
CA GLY A 199 -30.10 5.16 -8.09
C GLY A 199 -29.04 4.28 -8.77
N ARG A 200 -27.87 4.85 -9.09
CA ARG A 200 -26.72 4.13 -9.65
C ARG A 200 -25.70 3.83 -8.57
N LEU A 201 -24.99 2.72 -8.70
CA LEU A 201 -23.84 2.41 -7.85
C LEU A 201 -22.57 2.48 -8.69
N PHE A 202 -21.57 3.24 -8.27
CA PHE A 202 -20.23 3.20 -8.86
C PHE A 202 -19.40 2.12 -8.18
N ILE A 203 -18.69 1.36 -9.00
CA ILE A 203 -17.91 0.20 -8.58
C ILE A 203 -16.48 0.38 -9.12
N ALA A 204 -15.48 0.26 -8.24
CA ALA A 204 -14.09 0.17 -8.64
C ALA A 204 -13.76 -1.29 -9.02
N ASP A 205 -13.70 -1.57 -10.32
CA ASP A 205 -13.42 -2.90 -10.88
C ASP A 205 -11.90 -3.07 -11.06
N THR A 206 -11.24 -3.35 -9.95
CA THR A 206 -9.81 -3.11 -9.72
C THR A 206 -8.91 -3.74 -10.76
N ASN A 207 -9.07 -5.04 -11.02
CA ASN A 207 -8.16 -5.76 -11.91
C ASN A 207 -8.44 -5.46 -13.39
N ASN A 208 -9.62 -4.91 -13.70
CA ASN A 208 -9.92 -4.37 -15.02
C ASN A 208 -9.48 -2.90 -15.17
N SER A 209 -8.97 -2.26 -14.12
CA SER A 209 -8.52 -0.85 -14.13
C SER A 209 -9.58 0.14 -14.62
N VAL A 210 -10.86 -0.12 -14.32
CA VAL A 210 -11.99 0.71 -14.76
C VAL A 210 -12.96 1.00 -13.63
N ILE A 211 -13.71 2.09 -13.78
CA ILE A 211 -14.89 2.36 -12.95
C ILE A 211 -16.11 1.86 -13.71
N ARG A 212 -16.94 1.05 -13.05
CA ARG A 212 -18.21 0.56 -13.58
C ARG A 212 -19.35 1.28 -12.87
N TYR A 213 -20.51 1.36 -13.50
CA TYR A 213 -21.74 1.75 -12.83
C TYR A 213 -22.83 0.70 -13.02
N LEU A 214 -23.51 0.37 -11.92
CA LEU A 214 -24.67 -0.50 -11.88
C LEU A 214 -25.93 0.37 -11.82
N ASP A 215 -26.78 0.30 -12.83
CA ASP A 215 -28.07 1.02 -12.87
C ASP A 215 -29.20 0.11 -12.38
N LEU A 216 -29.72 0.41 -11.19
CA LEU A 216 -30.77 -0.38 -10.53
C LEU A 216 -32.19 0.13 -10.83
N ASN A 217 -32.34 1.26 -11.54
CA ASN A 217 -33.67 1.83 -11.83
C ASN A 217 -34.35 1.17 -13.03
N LYS A 218 -33.59 0.42 -13.84
CA LYS A 218 -34.12 -0.32 -14.97
C LYS A 218 -34.77 -1.61 -14.47
N GLU A 219 -35.87 -2.04 -15.11
CA GLU A 219 -36.50 -3.34 -14.84
C GLU A 219 -35.49 -4.50 -14.93
N LYS A 220 -34.51 -4.38 -15.83
CA LYS A 220 -33.34 -5.26 -15.91
C LYS A 220 -32.11 -4.44 -15.56
N PRO A 221 -31.49 -4.66 -14.39
CA PRO A 221 -30.28 -3.95 -14.01
C PRO A 221 -29.17 -4.16 -15.03
N GLU A 222 -28.39 -3.12 -15.28
CA GLU A 222 -27.26 -3.14 -16.21
C GLU A 222 -25.99 -2.70 -15.50
N LEU A 223 -24.89 -3.40 -15.79
CA LEU A 223 -23.55 -3.05 -15.34
C LEU A 223 -22.74 -2.62 -16.57
N LEU A 224 -22.33 -1.36 -16.57
CA LEU A 224 -21.68 -0.71 -17.71
C LEU A 224 -20.40 0.01 -17.28
N THR A 225 -19.47 0.19 -18.20
CA THR A 225 -18.27 1.00 -17.97
C THR A 225 -18.61 2.49 -17.93
N LEU A 226 -18.08 3.21 -16.93
CA LEU A 226 -18.25 4.64 -16.82
C LEU A 226 -17.36 5.36 -17.83
N GLU A 227 -17.96 6.00 -18.84
CA GLU A 227 -17.25 6.86 -19.78
C GLU A 227 -17.05 8.27 -19.19
N LEU A 228 -15.79 8.65 -18.95
CA LEU A 228 -15.43 10.01 -18.53
C LEU A 228 -15.28 10.91 -19.75
N LYS A 229 -16.33 11.69 -20.06
CA LYS A 229 -16.30 12.66 -21.17
C LYS A 229 -15.66 13.97 -20.73
N GLY A 230 -14.86 14.59 -21.60
CA GLY A 230 -14.25 15.89 -21.36
C GLY A 230 -13.09 15.90 -20.36
N VAL A 231 -12.69 14.73 -19.86
CA VAL A 231 -11.49 14.58 -19.02
C VAL A 231 -10.35 14.16 -19.93
N GLN A 232 -9.40 15.07 -20.17
CA GLN A 232 -8.15 14.66 -20.79
C GLN A 232 -7.37 13.82 -19.78
N PRO A 233 -6.89 12.61 -20.15
CA PRO A 233 -5.93 11.90 -19.32
C PRO A 233 -4.80 12.86 -18.96
N PRO A 234 -4.31 12.86 -17.72
CA PRO A 234 -3.18 13.70 -17.37
C PRO A 234 -2.07 13.40 -18.37
N ILE A 235 -1.65 14.45 -19.10
CA ILE A 235 -0.51 14.36 -20.00
C ILE A 235 0.60 13.74 -19.15
N PRO A 236 1.20 12.61 -19.58
CA PRO A 236 2.31 12.02 -18.85
C PRO A 236 3.28 13.16 -18.60
N LYS A 237 3.45 13.55 -17.33
CA LYS A 237 4.45 14.56 -17.00
C LYS A 237 5.72 14.03 -17.65
N SER A 238 6.37 14.83 -18.50
CA SER A 238 7.74 14.51 -18.87
C SER A 238 8.45 14.20 -17.56
N ARG A 239 9.31 13.19 -17.55
CA ARG A 239 10.01 12.75 -16.32
C ARG A 239 10.97 13.85 -15.79
N SER A 240 10.64 15.13 -15.82
CA SER A 240 11.14 16.07 -14.85
C SER A 240 10.49 15.71 -13.52
N LEU A 241 11.17 14.80 -12.81
CA LEU A 241 10.96 14.60 -11.39
C LEU A 241 10.92 16.00 -10.76
N LYS A 242 9.74 16.50 -10.40
CA LYS A 242 9.66 17.42 -9.25
C LYS A 242 10.08 16.58 -8.06
N ARG A 243 11.39 16.40 -7.96
CA ARG A 243 12.10 15.66 -6.95
C ARG A 243 11.79 16.43 -5.68
N LEU A 244 10.88 15.87 -4.88
CA LEU A 244 10.77 16.19 -3.45
C LEU A 244 12.19 16.44 -2.97
N ARG A 245 12.52 17.70 -2.60
CA ARG A 245 13.86 18.13 -2.16
C ARG A 245 14.46 16.98 -1.37
N GLN A 246 15.37 16.25 -2.00
CA GLN A 246 15.76 14.94 -1.48
C GLN A 246 16.69 15.29 -0.34
N ARG A 247 16.17 15.35 0.89
CA ARG A 247 17.00 15.62 2.07
C ARG A 247 18.14 14.62 2.04
N SER A 248 19.36 15.11 1.87
CA SER A 248 20.57 14.31 1.99
C SER A 248 20.50 13.57 3.32
N SER A 249 20.68 12.25 3.32
CA SER A 249 20.77 11.50 4.56
C SER A 249 21.90 12.07 5.41
N ALA A 250 21.77 12.03 6.74
CA ALA A 250 22.79 12.52 7.67
C ALA A 250 24.19 11.90 7.38
N ASP A 251 24.21 10.69 6.83
CA ASP A 251 25.41 9.92 6.44
C ASP A 251 25.97 10.26 5.04
N THR A 252 25.56 11.38 4.42
CA THR A 252 26.04 11.74 3.07
C THR A 252 27.41 12.42 3.16
N ASP A 253 28.40 11.83 2.50
CA ASP A 253 29.73 12.43 2.36
C ASP A 253 29.71 13.48 1.25
N THR A 254 30.01 14.73 1.60
CA THR A 254 30.08 15.83 0.65
C THR A 254 31.52 16.06 0.17
N VAL A 255 31.72 16.01 -1.14
CA VAL A 255 33.00 16.27 -1.81
C VAL A 255 32.89 17.59 -2.55
N LYS A 256 33.69 18.57 -2.16
CA LYS A 256 33.79 19.84 -2.90
C LYS A 256 34.79 19.67 -4.03
N VAL A 257 34.39 20.06 -5.24
CA VAL A 257 35.24 19.97 -6.42
C VAL A 257 35.49 21.38 -6.95
N ASP A 258 36.66 21.57 -7.56
CA ASP A 258 36.96 22.81 -8.25
C ASP A 258 35.96 23.06 -9.38
N GLY A 259 35.48 24.29 -9.41
CA GLY A 259 34.45 24.73 -10.33
C GLY A 259 34.93 24.98 -11.75
N SER A 260 34.01 25.42 -12.60
CA SER A 260 34.35 25.90 -13.95
C SER A 260 33.63 27.22 -14.28
N SER A 261 34.33 28.07 -15.02
CA SER A 261 33.81 29.28 -15.66
C SER A 261 33.47 29.07 -17.14
N SER A 262 33.61 27.84 -17.66
CA SER A 262 33.31 27.49 -19.05
C SER A 262 31.82 27.45 -19.35
N ASN A 263 31.45 27.77 -20.59
CA ASN A 263 30.06 27.70 -21.06
C ASN A 263 29.54 26.27 -21.25
N GLU A 264 30.44 25.34 -21.52
CA GLU A 264 30.12 23.93 -21.71
C GLU A 264 31.31 23.05 -21.31
N GLY A 265 31.06 21.76 -21.15
CA GLY A 265 32.09 20.82 -20.77
C GLY A 265 31.54 19.46 -20.36
N ASN A 266 32.43 18.61 -19.85
CA ASN A 266 32.10 17.27 -19.39
C ASN A 266 32.45 17.11 -17.90
N LEU A 267 31.55 16.46 -17.16
CA LEU A 267 31.79 15.96 -15.81
C LEU A 267 32.03 14.46 -15.90
N TYR A 268 33.15 13.99 -15.36
CA TYR A 268 33.51 12.58 -15.32
C TYR A 268 33.42 12.06 -13.89
N LEU A 269 32.34 11.33 -13.58
CA LEU A 269 32.19 10.61 -12.33
C LEU A 269 33.09 9.38 -12.35
N LYS A 270 34.02 9.29 -11.41
CA LYS A 270 34.92 8.15 -11.24
C LYS A 270 34.98 7.75 -9.77
N ILE A 271 34.12 6.81 -9.41
CA ILE A 271 34.05 6.26 -8.06
C ILE A 271 34.79 4.92 -8.06
N SER A 272 35.69 4.74 -7.10
CA SER A 272 36.46 3.50 -6.94
C SER A 272 36.12 2.85 -5.61
N VAL A 273 36.17 1.53 -5.56
CA VAL A 273 36.06 0.73 -4.34
C VAL A 273 37.45 0.20 -3.97
N PRO A 274 37.74 0.00 -2.67
CA PRO A 274 39.04 -0.50 -2.24
C PRO A 274 39.21 -1.98 -2.60
N GLU A 275 40.44 -2.47 -2.49
CA GLU A 275 40.78 -3.86 -2.77
C GLU A 275 39.93 -4.85 -1.94
N GLY A 276 39.49 -5.94 -2.57
CA GLY A 276 38.56 -6.91 -1.98
C GLY A 276 37.07 -6.54 -2.06
N TYR A 277 36.73 -5.35 -2.57
CA TYR A 277 35.36 -4.93 -2.81
C TYR A 277 35.05 -4.79 -4.30
N HIS A 278 33.79 -5.00 -4.67
CA HIS A 278 33.26 -4.81 -6.01
C HIS A 278 31.89 -4.12 -5.97
N PHE A 279 31.46 -3.50 -7.08
CA PHE A 279 30.12 -2.92 -7.17
C PHE A 279 29.04 -4.02 -7.22
N SER A 280 27.91 -3.80 -6.53
CA SER A 280 26.80 -4.77 -6.51
C SER A 280 26.22 -4.98 -7.92
N LYS A 281 25.94 -6.25 -8.26
CA LYS A 281 25.31 -6.63 -9.52
C LYS A 281 23.78 -6.53 -9.45
N GLU A 282 23.21 -6.76 -8.27
CA GLU A 282 21.78 -6.77 -7.99
C GLU A 282 21.25 -5.34 -7.77
N ALA A 283 21.97 -4.54 -6.99
CA ALA A 283 21.62 -3.17 -6.67
C ALA A 283 22.55 -2.19 -7.41
N ARG A 284 22.08 -1.66 -8.54
CA ARG A 284 22.89 -0.76 -9.37
C ARG A 284 23.12 0.59 -8.69
N SER A 285 24.39 0.98 -8.60
CA SER A 285 24.81 2.32 -8.16
C SER A 285 24.25 3.39 -9.11
N LYS A 286 23.72 4.47 -8.54
CA LYS A 286 23.01 5.51 -9.30
C LYS A 286 23.46 6.91 -8.92
N PHE A 287 23.36 7.83 -9.86
CA PHE A 287 23.61 9.25 -9.64
C PHE A 287 22.40 10.08 -10.05
N SER A 288 22.35 11.31 -9.56
CA SER A 288 21.30 12.26 -9.85
C SER A 288 21.75 13.68 -9.55
N ILE A 289 21.30 14.63 -10.34
CA ILE A 289 21.86 15.98 -10.36
C ILE A 289 20.81 16.98 -9.89
N GLU A 290 21.23 17.94 -9.07
CA GLU A 290 20.48 19.12 -8.67
C GLU A 290 21.29 20.37 -8.97
N ILE A 291 20.63 21.44 -9.42
CA ILE A 291 21.31 22.69 -9.79
C ILE A 291 20.59 23.84 -9.09
N GLU A 292 21.36 24.69 -8.42
CA GLU A 292 20.84 25.82 -7.64
C GLU A 292 21.57 27.11 -8.07
N PRO A 293 20.86 28.15 -8.56
CA PRO A 293 19.42 28.18 -8.88
C PRO A 293 19.02 27.25 -10.04
N GLU A 294 17.74 26.85 -10.08
CA GLU A 294 17.21 25.97 -11.13
C GLU A 294 17.38 26.59 -12.54
N ASN A 295 17.54 25.72 -13.55
CA ASN A 295 17.66 26.07 -14.97
C ASN A 295 18.88 26.92 -15.38
N GLN A 296 19.84 27.18 -14.48
CA GLN A 296 21.07 27.93 -14.80
C GLN A 296 22.05 27.11 -15.66
N VAL A 297 22.10 25.81 -15.43
CA VAL A 297 22.94 24.85 -16.16
C VAL A 297 22.06 23.66 -16.58
N VAL A 298 22.28 23.15 -17.78
CA VAL A 298 21.66 21.92 -18.29
C VAL A 298 22.73 20.85 -18.27
N ILE A 299 22.50 19.77 -17.51
CA ILE A 299 23.41 18.63 -17.44
C ILE A 299 22.70 17.37 -17.93
N ASN A 300 23.29 16.69 -18.90
CA ASN A 300 22.74 15.49 -19.51
C ASN A 300 23.71 14.32 -19.42
N PRO A 301 23.26 13.14 -18.95
CA PRO A 301 21.94 12.88 -18.35
C PRO A 301 21.79 13.51 -16.94
N VAL A 302 20.55 13.89 -16.55
CA VAL A 302 20.23 14.47 -15.23
C VAL A 302 20.26 13.41 -14.11
N ASP A 303 19.97 12.16 -14.45
CA ASP A 303 20.08 11.00 -13.59
C ASP A 303 20.53 9.77 -14.38
N GLY A 304 20.98 8.74 -13.68
CA GLY A 304 21.43 7.53 -14.35
C GLY A 304 22.11 6.54 -13.41
N TYR A 305 22.72 5.53 -14.02
CA TYR A 305 23.47 4.50 -13.32
C TYR A 305 24.95 4.66 -13.60
N LEU A 306 25.78 4.37 -12.60
CA LEU A 306 27.20 4.18 -12.82
C LEU A 306 27.42 2.88 -13.61
N SER A 307 28.51 2.82 -14.37
CA SER A 307 28.99 1.59 -14.97
C SER A 307 29.36 0.56 -13.89
N THR A 308 29.62 -0.68 -14.30
CA THR A 308 30.15 -1.74 -13.44
C THR A 308 31.50 -1.41 -12.82
N GLU A 309 32.20 -0.39 -13.36
CA GLU A 309 33.49 0.11 -12.88
C GLU A 309 33.35 1.42 -12.09
N GLY A 310 32.11 1.88 -11.81
CA GLY A 310 31.87 3.10 -11.04
C GLY A 310 32.04 4.40 -11.84
N PHE A 311 31.95 4.31 -13.18
CA PHE A 311 32.14 5.45 -14.08
C PHE A 311 30.82 5.97 -14.67
N ALA A 312 30.71 7.28 -14.83
CA ALA A 312 29.71 7.92 -15.68
C ALA A 312 30.25 9.24 -16.28
N SER A 313 29.81 9.56 -17.50
CA SER A 313 30.13 10.82 -18.16
C SER A 313 28.86 11.63 -18.36
N LEU A 314 28.93 12.92 -18.02
CA LEU A 314 27.82 13.86 -18.08
C LEU A 314 28.29 15.08 -18.88
N HIS A 315 27.47 15.54 -19.81
CA HIS A 315 27.74 16.76 -20.54
C HIS A 315 26.96 17.92 -19.92
N PHE A 316 27.62 19.04 -19.65
CA PHE A 316 26.96 20.25 -19.15
C PHE A 316 27.05 21.39 -20.15
N ARG A 317 26.00 22.21 -20.19
CA ARG A 317 25.94 23.46 -20.94
C ARG A 317 25.22 24.52 -20.11
N ARG A 318 25.77 25.71 -20.05
CA ARG A 318 25.18 26.82 -19.28
C ARG A 318 24.09 27.50 -20.06
N SER A 319 22.95 27.70 -19.40
CA SER A 319 21.83 28.49 -19.93
C SER A 319 21.98 29.97 -19.57
N SER A 320 22.77 30.28 -18.55
CA SER A 320 22.95 31.63 -18.02
C SER A 320 24.39 31.85 -17.52
N PRO A 321 24.91 33.09 -17.63
CA PRO A 321 26.27 33.41 -17.22
C PRO A 321 26.45 33.55 -15.71
N SER A 322 25.35 33.60 -14.94
CA SER A 322 25.39 33.76 -13.49
C SER A 322 25.97 32.54 -12.77
N ALA A 323 26.60 32.79 -11.63
CA ALA A 323 27.06 31.74 -10.74
C ALA A 323 25.94 30.77 -10.31
N SER A 324 26.24 29.48 -10.25
CA SER A 324 25.33 28.42 -9.80
C SER A 324 26.10 27.26 -9.16
N MET A 325 25.39 26.38 -8.45
CA MET A 325 25.96 25.20 -7.78
C MET A 325 25.31 23.94 -8.34
N GLY A 326 26.12 23.06 -8.92
CA GLY A 326 25.70 21.70 -9.26
C GLY A 326 25.97 20.73 -8.11
N ARG A 327 24.95 20.02 -7.64
CA ARG A 327 25.07 18.93 -6.68
C ARG A 327 24.81 17.60 -7.36
N ILE A 328 25.85 16.77 -7.47
CA ILE A 328 25.76 15.43 -8.05
C ILE A 328 25.70 14.40 -6.92
N ASN A 329 24.49 13.92 -6.65
CA ASN A 329 24.20 12.97 -5.59
C ASN A 329 24.34 11.54 -6.12
N CYS A 330 25.22 10.75 -5.52
CA CYS A 330 25.46 9.35 -5.85
C CYS A 330 25.05 8.43 -4.70
N LYS A 331 24.40 7.31 -5.03
CA LYS A 331 24.18 6.17 -4.13
C LYS A 331 24.99 5.00 -4.67
N VAL A 332 26.01 4.63 -3.92
CA VAL A 332 26.98 3.61 -4.31
C VAL A 332 26.74 2.34 -3.52
N TYR A 333 26.46 1.25 -4.22
CA TYR A 333 26.28 -0.08 -3.64
C TYR A 333 27.50 -0.93 -3.97
N TYR A 334 28.10 -1.50 -2.94
CA TYR A 334 29.35 -2.26 -3.04
C TYR A 334 29.34 -3.44 -2.08
N CYS A 335 30.00 -4.52 -2.46
CA CYS A 335 30.01 -5.78 -1.73
C CYS A 335 31.45 -6.27 -1.60
N LYS A 336 31.75 -6.95 -0.52
CA LYS A 336 32.95 -7.78 -0.39
C LYS A 336 32.54 -9.22 -0.70
N GLU A 337 33.46 -10.01 -1.26
CA GLU A 337 33.19 -11.42 -1.58
C GLU A 337 32.62 -12.15 -0.35
N ASP A 338 31.50 -12.85 -0.53
CA ASP A 338 30.77 -13.61 0.49
C ASP A 338 30.23 -12.81 1.70
N GLU A 339 30.19 -11.47 1.62
CA GLU A 339 29.62 -10.60 2.66
C GLU A 339 28.38 -9.84 2.16
N VAL A 340 27.64 -9.25 3.11
CA VAL A 340 26.46 -8.43 2.82
C VAL A 340 26.89 -7.13 2.11
N CYS A 341 26.21 -6.80 1.01
CA CYS A 341 26.43 -5.55 0.31
C CYS A 341 26.07 -4.33 1.17
N LEU A 342 26.94 -3.32 1.14
CA LEU A 342 26.79 -2.06 1.83
C LEU A 342 26.40 -0.96 0.82
N TYR A 343 25.95 0.18 1.35
CA TYR A 343 25.73 1.38 0.55
C TYR A 343 26.42 2.61 1.16
N GLN A 344 26.89 3.51 0.29
CA GLN A 344 27.44 4.81 0.65
C GLN A 344 26.69 5.91 -0.11
N SER A 345 26.32 6.98 0.61
CA SER A 345 25.71 8.18 0.03
C SER A 345 26.80 9.25 -0.16
N LEU A 346 26.87 9.83 -1.35
CA LEU A 346 27.89 10.79 -1.76
C LEU A 346 27.24 11.99 -2.45
N SER A 347 27.78 13.19 -2.24
CA SER A 347 27.35 14.39 -2.96
C SER A 347 28.56 15.19 -3.41
N PHE A 348 28.73 15.38 -4.72
CA PHE A 348 29.74 16.29 -5.27
C PHE A 348 29.14 17.69 -5.44
N GLU A 349 29.77 18.69 -4.84
CA GLU A 349 29.43 20.10 -5.04
C GLU A 349 30.39 20.71 -6.07
N VAL A 350 29.84 21.09 -7.22
CA VAL A 350 30.56 21.67 -8.36
C VAL A 350 30.07 23.10 -8.55
N PRO A 351 30.86 24.12 -8.16
CA PRO A 351 30.51 25.51 -8.39
C PRO A 351 30.71 25.88 -9.86
N PHE A 352 29.70 26.43 -10.51
CA PHE A 352 29.84 27.10 -11.81
C PHE A 352 29.97 28.60 -11.56
N GLN A 353 31.16 29.15 -11.78
CA GLN A 353 31.48 30.56 -11.52
C GLN A 353 31.00 31.45 -12.66
N ASP A 354 31.11 32.79 -12.62
CA ASP A 354 30.66 33.62 -13.74
C ASP A 354 31.40 33.29 -15.06
N VAL A 355 30.67 33.36 -16.18
CA VAL A 355 31.21 32.97 -17.50
C VAL A 355 32.33 33.90 -17.93
N ILE A 356 33.46 33.32 -18.34
CA ILE A 356 34.50 34.02 -19.10
C ILE A 356 34.23 33.79 -20.60
N PRO A 357 34.02 34.84 -21.41
CA PRO A 357 33.87 34.74 -22.86
C PRO A 357 35.07 34.01 -23.49
N ASP A 358 34.83 33.19 -24.52
CA ASP A 358 35.86 32.41 -25.25
C ASP A 358 36.62 31.35 -24.44
N SER A 359 36.02 30.86 -23.35
CA SER A 359 36.54 29.74 -22.56
C SER A 359 36.45 28.41 -23.32
N LYS A 360 37.52 27.62 -23.26
CA LYS A 360 37.55 26.24 -23.78
C LYS A 360 36.57 25.35 -23.00
N PRO A 361 36.02 24.29 -23.61
CA PRO A 361 35.20 23.31 -22.90
C PRO A 361 35.95 22.75 -21.68
N ALA A 362 35.29 22.71 -20.53
CA ALA A 362 35.92 22.22 -19.31
C ALA A 362 35.80 20.70 -19.17
N GLU A 363 36.83 20.08 -18.59
CA GLU A 363 36.81 18.67 -18.21
C GLU A 363 37.00 18.57 -16.70
N ILE A 364 35.94 18.19 -15.98
CA ILE A 364 35.93 18.16 -14.51
C ILE A 364 35.86 16.69 -14.06
N ALA A 365 36.88 16.23 -13.34
CA ALA A 365 36.90 14.88 -12.78
C ALA A 365 36.32 14.86 -11.37
N LEU A 366 35.23 14.12 -11.18
CA LEU A 366 34.55 13.90 -9.90
C LEU A 366 35.01 12.55 -9.33
N THR A 367 36.14 12.55 -8.61
CA THR A 367 36.78 11.32 -8.12
C THR A 367 36.48 11.06 -6.65
N TYR A 368 36.21 9.80 -6.28
CA TYR A 368 36.06 9.40 -4.88
C TYR A 368 36.42 7.92 -4.68
N LEU A 369 37.13 7.64 -3.60
CA LEU A 369 37.43 6.28 -3.14
C LEU A 369 36.52 5.94 -1.96
N VAL A 370 35.69 4.90 -2.11
CA VAL A 370 34.78 4.42 -1.06
C VAL A 370 35.57 3.98 0.16
N LYS A 371 35.18 4.49 1.34
CA LYS A 371 35.68 4.05 2.63
C LYS A 371 34.68 3.05 3.22
N PRO A 372 34.99 1.75 3.29
CA PRO A 372 34.08 0.76 3.84
C PRO A 372 33.77 1.08 5.29
N LYS A 373 32.48 1.08 5.64
CA LYS A 373 32.06 1.15 7.04
C LYS A 373 32.44 -0.18 7.68
N THR A 374 33.35 -0.19 8.66
CA THR A 374 33.62 -1.38 9.46
C THR A 374 32.34 -1.78 10.18
N SER A 375 31.98 -3.07 10.14
CA SER A 375 30.86 -3.63 10.90
C SER A 375 31.19 -3.66 12.40
N THR A 376 31.39 -2.51 13.02
CA THR A 376 31.44 -2.36 14.47
C THR A 376 30.15 -1.70 14.90
N GLY A 377 29.24 -2.50 15.45
CA GLY A 377 28.03 -2.02 16.11
C GLY A 377 26.78 -2.71 15.61
N SER A 378 26.50 -3.90 16.15
CA SER A 378 25.13 -4.22 16.51
C SER A 378 24.53 -3.00 17.20
N LEU A 379 23.44 -2.46 16.64
CA LEU A 379 22.58 -1.49 17.31
C LEU A 379 22.13 -2.10 18.65
N GLN A 380 22.90 -1.88 19.72
CA GLN A 380 22.35 -1.94 21.07
C GLN A 380 21.44 -0.71 21.17
N LEU A 381 20.15 -0.96 20.97
CA LEU A 381 19.10 -0.08 21.43
C LEU A 381 19.37 0.24 22.91
N PRO A 382 19.41 1.51 23.32
CA PRO A 382 19.56 1.84 24.73
C PRO A 382 18.36 1.27 25.47
N VAL A 383 18.63 0.34 26.39
CA VAL A 383 17.66 -0.08 27.40
C VAL A 383 17.40 1.15 28.27
N ALA A 384 16.20 1.72 28.14
CA ALA A 384 15.73 2.74 29.04
C ALA A 384 15.73 2.15 30.47
N ARG A 385 16.42 2.84 31.39
CA ARG A 385 16.27 2.64 32.83
C ARG A 385 15.08 3.45 33.34
#